data_AF-A0A925H7I0-F1
#
_entry.id   AF-A0A925H7I0-F1
#
_cell.length_a   1.000
_cell.length_b   1.000
_cell.length_c   1.000
_cell.angle_alpha   90.00
_cell.angle_beta   90.00
_cell.angle_gamma   90.00
#
_symmetry.space_group_name_H-M   'P 1'
#
loop_
_entity.id
_entity.type
_entity.pdbx_description
1 polymer ?
#
loop_
_entity_poly.entity_id
_entity_poly.type
_entity_poly.pdbx_seq_one_letter_code
_entity_poly.pdbx_strand_id
1 'polypeptide(L)'
;YGFVIYNARLDSATRRPRLTIQTRLFRDGRQVYAGTAQPLDPNQQTGMERIEAAGRLQLGSELQTGEYVLQIVVTDALASESHRIATQWIDIELSEPAMSRPAGN
;
A
#
# COMPACT_ATOMS: atom_id res chain seq x y z
N TYR A 1 -3.34 -6.11 -2.12
CA TYR A 1 -4.20 -4.92 -2.14
C TYR A 1 -3.86 -4.09 -3.38
N GLY A 2 -4.83 -3.39 -3.94
CA GLY A 2 -4.65 -2.53 -5.13
C GLY A 2 -5.13 -1.12 -4.85
N PHE A 3 -4.51 -0.14 -5.48
CA PHE A 3 -4.85 1.27 -5.34
C PHE A 3 -4.43 2.05 -6.59
N VAL A 4 -4.88 3.30 -6.65
CA VAL A 4 -4.65 4.18 -7.79
C VAL A 4 -4.08 5.49 -7.28
N ILE A 5 -3.01 5.95 -7.92
CA ILE A 5 -2.34 7.21 -7.62
C ILE A 5 -2.74 8.21 -8.70
N TYR A 6 -3.25 9.37 -8.28
CA TYR A 6 -3.63 10.45 -9.18
C TYR A 6 -2.68 11.63 -9.07
N ASN A 7 -2.55 12.39 -10.16
CA ASN A 7 -1.85 13.68 -10.18
C ASN A 7 -0.37 13.62 -9.74
N ALA A 8 0.31 12.50 -9.98
CA ALA A 8 1.74 12.38 -9.74
C ALA A 8 2.52 13.40 -10.58
N ARG A 9 3.51 14.06 -9.99
CA ARG A 9 4.38 14.97 -10.72
C ARG A 9 5.33 14.19 -11.60
N LEU A 10 5.53 14.69 -12.81
CA LEU A 10 6.36 14.06 -13.83
C LEU A 10 7.66 14.83 -13.99
N ASP A 11 8.74 14.08 -14.09
CA ASP A 11 10.04 14.61 -14.47
C ASP A 11 9.97 15.17 -15.90
N SER A 12 10.50 16.37 -16.11
CA SER A 12 10.37 17.08 -17.39
C SER A 12 11.11 16.38 -18.54
N ALA A 13 12.19 15.66 -18.26
CA ALA A 13 13.01 15.00 -19.27
C ALA A 13 12.48 13.60 -19.60
N THR A 14 12.15 12.81 -18.58
CA THR A 14 11.74 11.40 -18.75
C THR A 14 10.23 11.22 -18.88
N ARG A 15 9.44 12.24 -18.50
CA ARG A 15 7.97 12.17 -18.40
C ARG A 15 7.49 11.04 -17.47
N ARG A 16 8.33 10.65 -16.50
CA ARG A 16 8.05 9.61 -15.50
C ARG A 16 7.93 10.21 -14.10
N PRO A 17 7.10 9.66 -13.22
CA PRO A 17 7.02 10.07 -11.84
C PRO A 17 8.17 9.50 -11.01
N ARG A 18 8.44 10.07 -9.83
CA ARG A 18 9.39 9.52 -8.85
C ARG A 18 8.69 9.30 -7.53
N LEU A 19 8.02 8.15 -7.43
CA LEU A 19 7.21 7.80 -6.27
C LEU A 19 7.88 6.71 -5.43
N THR A 20 7.73 6.78 -4.12
CA THR A 20 7.96 5.66 -3.22
C THR A 20 6.69 5.30 -2.47
N ILE A 21 6.46 4.01 -2.26
CA ILE A 21 5.32 3.48 -1.50
C ILE A 21 5.84 2.84 -0.23
N GLN A 22 5.17 3.12 0.88
CA GLN A 22 5.37 2.43 2.15
C GLN A 22 4.01 1.95 2.67
N THR A 23 3.96 0.71 3.16
CA THR A 23 2.82 0.22 3.94
C THR A 23 3.11 0.18 5.41
N ARG A 24 2.09 0.46 6.22
CA ARG A 24 2.14 0.36 7.68
C ARG A 24 0.86 -0.30 8.15
N LEU A 25 0.95 -1.09 9.21
CA LEU A 25 -0.22 -1.74 9.81
C LEU A 25 -0.38 -1.24 11.24
N PHE A 26 -1.61 -0.92 11.60
CA PHE A 26 -1.97 -0.46 12.93
C PHE A 26 -2.99 -1.40 13.56
N ARG A 27 -2.86 -1.61 14.88
CA ARG A 27 -3.84 -2.27 15.72
C ARG A 27 -4.05 -1.43 16.98
N ASP A 28 -5.29 -1.15 17.33
CA ASP A 28 -5.64 -0.30 18.48
C ASP A 28 -4.88 1.04 18.48
N GLY A 29 -4.71 1.64 17.29
CA GLY A 29 -3.96 2.89 17.09
C GLY A 29 -2.44 2.78 17.19
N ARG A 30 -1.87 1.59 17.46
CA ARG A 30 -0.42 1.37 17.53
C ARG A 30 0.11 0.73 16.25
N GLN A 31 1.23 1.25 15.74
CA GLN A 31 1.89 0.66 14.58
C GLN A 31 2.53 -0.68 14.97
N VAL A 32 2.06 -1.76 14.37
CA VAL A 32 2.54 -3.13 14.61
C VAL A 32 3.42 -3.66 13.48
N TYR A 33 3.36 -3.02 12.30
CA TYR A 33 4.22 -3.33 11.16
C TYR A 33 4.56 -2.05 10.40
N ALA A 34 5.82 -1.98 9.94
CA ALA A 34 6.29 -0.92 9.05
C ALA A 34 7.09 -1.55 7.90
N GLY A 35 6.52 -1.52 6.70
CA GLY A 35 7.24 -1.93 5.50
C GLY A 35 8.38 -0.97 5.19
N THR A 36 9.38 -1.45 4.46
CA THR A 36 10.40 -0.57 3.88
C THR A 36 9.77 0.22 2.73
N ALA A 37 10.07 1.52 2.62
CA ALA A 37 9.64 2.30 1.47
C ALA A 37 10.33 1.79 0.20
N GLN A 38 9.54 1.47 -0.82
CA GLN A 38 10.04 0.94 -2.09
C GLN A 38 9.72 1.91 -3.23
N PRO A 39 10.63 2.11 -4.19
CA PRO A 39 10.32 2.89 -5.39
C PRO A 39 9.19 2.21 -6.17
N LEU A 40 8.27 3.00 -6.70
CA LEU A 40 7.27 2.53 -7.64
C LEU A 40 7.85 2.53 -9.05
N ASP A 41 7.87 1.38 -9.69
CA ASP A 41 7.99 1.28 -11.15
C ASP A 41 6.58 1.23 -11.76
N PRO A 42 6.12 2.27 -12.48
CA PRO A 42 4.84 2.24 -13.16
C PRO A 42 4.81 1.26 -14.36
N ASN A 43 5.92 0.55 -14.63
CA ASN A 43 6.08 -0.38 -15.74
C ASN A 43 5.77 0.29 -17.09
N GLN A 44 5.06 -0.42 -17.98
CA GLN A 44 4.65 0.06 -19.30
C GLN A 44 3.32 0.83 -19.28
N GLN A 45 2.79 1.22 -18.11
CA GLN A 45 1.55 1.99 -18.04
C GLN A 45 1.65 3.28 -18.85
N THR A 46 0.64 3.54 -19.66
CA THR A 46 0.46 4.79 -20.40
C THR A 46 -0.60 5.64 -19.71
N GLY A 47 -0.49 6.97 -19.78
CA GLY A 47 -1.41 7.87 -19.06
C GLY A 47 -1.04 8.09 -17.59
N MET A 48 0.00 8.87 -17.33
CA MET A 48 0.54 9.12 -15.98
C MET A 48 -0.35 10.03 -15.10
N GLU A 49 -1.52 10.41 -15.57
CA GLU A 49 -2.54 11.10 -14.76
C GLU A 49 -3.16 10.16 -13.72
N ARG A 50 -3.16 8.85 -14.02
CA ARG A 50 -3.70 7.79 -13.17
C ARG A 50 -2.79 6.56 -13.25
N ILE A 51 -2.09 6.27 -12.16
CA ILE A 51 -1.15 5.14 -12.08
C ILE A 51 -1.77 4.05 -11.21
N GLU A 52 -1.94 2.86 -11.77
CA GLU A 52 -2.40 1.69 -11.03
C GLU A 52 -1.23 1.01 -10.33
N ALA A 53 -1.39 0.72 -9.04
CA ALA A 53 -0.38 0.08 -8.23
C ALA A 53 -1.01 -1.01 -7.37
N ALA A 54 -0.24 -2.05 -7.10
CA ALA A 54 -0.63 -3.12 -6.21
C ALA A 54 0.55 -3.52 -5.35
N GLY A 55 0.26 -3.99 -4.15
CA GLY A 55 1.24 -4.56 -3.26
C GLY A 55 0.75 -5.86 -2.65
N ARG A 56 1.73 -6.69 -2.27
CA ARG A 56 1.52 -7.88 -1.46
C ARG A 56 2.01 -7.57 -0.07
N LEU A 57 1.11 -7.71 0.91
CA LEU A 57 1.48 -7.68 2.31
C LEU A 57 1.73 -9.12 2.75
N GLN A 58 2.99 -9.46 3.05
CA GLN A 58 3.31 -10.72 3.69
C GLN A 58 3.12 -10.53 5.20
N LEU A 59 2.05 -11.09 5.75
CA LEU A 59 1.79 -11.07 7.17
C LEU A 59 2.71 -12.09 7.86
N GLY A 60 3.43 -11.66 8.89
CA GLY A 60 4.23 -12.56 9.73
C GLY A 60 3.34 -13.41 10.63
N SER A 61 3.88 -14.51 11.16
CA SER A 61 3.16 -15.43 12.06
C SER A 61 2.84 -14.85 13.45
N GLU A 62 3.38 -13.67 13.77
CA GLU A 62 3.20 -13.01 15.07
C GLU A 62 1.94 -12.13 15.15
N LEU A 63 1.28 -11.88 14.01
CA LEU A 63 0.05 -11.10 13.99
C LEU A 63 -1.12 -11.94 14.49
N GLN A 64 -1.77 -11.46 15.54
CA GLN A 64 -2.97 -12.09 16.08
C GLN A 64 -4.18 -11.79 15.21
N THR A 65 -5.22 -12.59 15.35
CA THR A 65 -6.52 -12.30 14.73
C THR A 65 -7.14 -11.01 15.29
N GLY A 66 -8.03 -10.40 14.50
CA GLY A 66 -8.77 -9.19 14.85
C GLY A 66 -8.66 -8.07 13.82
N GLU A 67 -9.09 -6.88 14.22
CA GLU A 67 -9.16 -5.68 13.38
C GLU A 67 -7.81 -4.96 13.28
N TYR A 68 -7.50 -4.50 12.08
CA TYR A 68 -6.32 -3.72 11.77
C TYR A 68 -6.65 -2.63 10.74
N VAL A 69 -5.81 -1.59 10.72
CA VAL A 69 -5.83 -0.58 9.67
C VAL A 69 -4.54 -0.68 8.86
N LEU A 70 -4.69 -0.98 7.56
CA LEU A 70 -3.60 -0.89 6.58
C LEU A 70 -3.50 0.53 6.05
N GLN A 71 -2.37 1.20 6.32
CA GLN A 71 -2.03 2.49 5.75
C GLN A 71 -1.15 2.30 4.52
N ILE A 72 -1.51 2.97 3.43
CA ILE A 72 -0.68 3.13 2.23
C ILE A 72 -0.19 4.58 2.21
N VAL A 73 1.13 4.76 2.22
CA VAL A 73 1.78 6.06 2.15
C VAL A 73 2.52 6.16 0.82
N VAL A 74 2.16 7.15 0.00
CA VAL A 74 2.83 7.46 -1.25
C VAL A 74 3.60 8.77 -1.05
N THR A 75 4.88 8.77 -1.39
CA THR A 75 5.72 9.97 -1.40
C THR A 75 6.11 10.30 -2.83
N ASP A 76 5.82 11.53 -3.28
CA ASP A 76 6.21 12.07 -4.58
C ASP A 76 7.41 13.01 -4.43
N ALA A 77 8.58 12.54 -4.85
CA ALA A 77 9.82 13.31 -4.73
C ALA A 77 9.87 14.56 -5.61
N LEU A 78 8.98 14.68 -6.61
CA LEU A 78 8.90 15.81 -7.53
C LEU A 78 7.83 16.84 -7.13
N ALA A 79 7.00 16.54 -6.13
CA ALA A 79 6.00 17.46 -5.62
C ALA A 79 6.57 18.47 -4.60
N SER A 80 5.88 19.61 -4.45
CA SER A 80 6.15 20.58 -3.39
C SER A 80 5.97 19.91 -2.03
N GLU A 81 6.61 20.45 -0.99
CA GLU A 81 6.56 19.88 0.36
C GLU A 81 5.12 19.63 0.85
N SER A 82 4.22 20.59 0.62
CA SER A 82 2.80 20.49 0.99
C SER A 82 2.00 19.39 0.27
N HIS A 83 2.48 18.88 -0.87
CA HIS A 83 1.80 17.86 -1.67
C HIS A 83 2.64 16.60 -1.84
N ARG A 84 3.75 16.49 -1.08
CA ARG A 84 4.72 15.41 -1.23
C ARG A 84 4.19 14.07 -0.76
N ILE A 85 3.27 14.05 0.20
CA ILE A 85 2.80 12.82 0.83
C ILE A 85 1.29 12.70 0.66
N ALA A 86 0.85 11.55 0.17
CA ALA A 86 -0.55 11.14 0.16
C ALA A 86 -0.71 9.85 0.95
N THR A 87 -1.78 9.79 1.74
CA THR A 87 -2.06 8.66 2.64
C THR A 87 -3.47 8.16 2.40
N GLN A 88 -3.64 6.85 2.38
CA GLN A 88 -4.95 6.18 2.36
C GLN A 88 -4.96 5.01 3.35
N TRP A 89 -6.16 4.63 3.78
CA TRP A 89 -6.38 3.62 4.81
C TRP A 89 -7.37 2.58 4.31
N ILE A 90 -7.18 1.34 4.74
CA ILE A 90 -8.07 0.22 4.47
C ILE A 90 -8.26 -0.53 5.78
N ASP A 91 -9.50 -0.65 6.25
CA ASP A 91 -9.84 -1.50 7.38
C ASP A 91 -9.79 -2.97 6.92
N ILE A 92 -9.06 -3.80 7.67
CA ILE A 92 -8.93 -5.23 7.41
C ILE A 92 -9.12 -6.02 8.69
N GLU A 93 -9.66 -7.23 8.57
CA GLU A 93 -9.75 -8.19 9.66
C GLU A 93 -8.88 -9.41 9.34
N LEU A 94 -8.03 -9.80 10.27
CA LEU A 94 -7.29 -11.06 10.22
C LEU A 94 -8.12 -12.11 10.95
N SER A 95 -8.58 -13.14 10.24
CA SER A 95 -9.30 -14.27 10.81
C SER A 95 -8.49 -15.56 10.70
N GLU A 96 -8.83 -16.54 11.54
CA GLU A 96 -8.30 -17.89 11.35
C GLU A 96 -8.78 -18.44 10.01
N PRO A 97 -7.96 -19.25 9.30
CA PRO A 97 -8.44 -19.96 8.13
C PRO A 97 -9.68 -20.77 8.54
N ALA A 98 -10.78 -20.63 7.79
CA ALA A 98 -11.95 -21.46 8.03
C ALA A 98 -11.52 -22.92 7.94
N MET A 99 -11.50 -23.64 9.07
CA MET A 99 -11.24 -25.07 9.07
C MET A 99 -12.27 -25.71 8.14
N SER A 100 -11.81 -26.32 7.04
CA SER A 100 -12.65 -27.15 6.19
C SER A 100 -13.34 -28.16 7.08
N ARG A 101 -14.68 -28.09 7.17
CA ARG A 101 -15.46 -29.11 7.90
C ARG A 101 -14.98 -30.47 7.39
N PRO A 102 -14.55 -31.40 8.26
CA PRO A 102 -14.23 -32.74 7.81
C PRO A 102 -15.47 -33.27 7.10
N ALA A 103 -15.28 -33.78 5.88
CA ALA A 103 -16.33 -34.48 5.16
C ALA A 103 -16.80 -35.61 6.08
N GLY A 104 -18.05 -35.50 6.55
CA GLY A 104 -18.66 -36.52 7.38
C GLY A 104 -18.71 -37.84 6.60
N ASN A 105 -18.29 -38.90 7.29
CA ASN A 105 -18.23 -40.28 6.80
C ASN A 105 -19.63 -40.91 6.74
#